data_AF-A0A317ZFB2-F1
#
_entry.id   AF-A0A317ZFB2-F1
#
_cell.length_a   1.000
_cell.length_b   1.000
_cell.length_c   1.000
_cell.angle_alpha   90.00
_cell.angle_beta   90.00
_cell.angle_gamma   90.00
#
_symmetry.space_group_name_H-M   'P 1'
#
loop_
_entity.id
_entity.type
_entity.pdbx_description
1 polymer ?
#
loop_
_entity_poly.entity_id
_entity_poly.type
_entity_poly.pdbx_seq_one_letter_code
_entity_poly.pdbx_strand_id
1 'polypeptide(L)'
;MNEINLPLHLLKNASLLSTKYADNQFFQVSSITFAIVERKSGDLLFAFASSALARYIAENDSIEVLDVFFIRNEAMISSLPWPEKTLYIQLKTQRAIVLNTYDHLYVQDPYKSLNRTQSPLISPHKMWGATPFRHFDMMLLTDRLVETIESLSDEGQQLHLVHILWQDFRLAVEPPLLTERIVITGEFMEFSVKPLRFLFVFDLVTSTDDDQRNSY
;
A
#
# COMPACT_ATOMS: atom_id res chain seq x y z
N MET A 1 10.41 -19.97 -10.31
CA MET A 1 11.48 -19.71 -9.36
C MET A 1 11.72 -20.99 -8.59
N ASN A 2 12.81 -21.68 -8.88
CA ASN A 2 13.11 -22.96 -8.24
C ASN A 2 14.11 -22.72 -7.12
N GLU A 3 13.71 -22.93 -5.87
CA GLU A 3 14.60 -22.85 -4.72
C GLU A 3 15.69 -23.93 -4.82
N ILE A 4 16.91 -23.56 -4.47
CA ILE A 4 18.06 -24.46 -4.50
C ILE A 4 18.86 -24.35 -3.22
N ASN A 5 19.52 -25.44 -2.85
CA ASN A 5 20.54 -25.41 -1.81
C ASN A 5 21.85 -24.91 -2.42
N LEU A 6 22.28 -23.72 -2.03
CA LEU A 6 23.51 -23.11 -2.53
C LEU A 6 24.61 -23.14 -1.46
N PRO A 7 25.74 -23.85 -1.70
CA PRO A 7 26.89 -23.75 -0.83
C PRO A 7 27.47 -22.33 -0.76
N LEU A 8 27.68 -21.80 0.45
CA LEU A 8 28.19 -20.44 0.68
C LEU A 8 29.51 -20.13 -0.05
N HIS A 9 30.36 -21.12 -0.28
CA HIS A 9 31.64 -20.91 -0.98
C HIS A 9 31.47 -20.46 -2.44
N LEU A 10 30.33 -20.73 -3.07
CA LEU A 10 30.04 -20.30 -4.44
C LEU A 10 29.74 -18.80 -4.53
N LEU A 11 29.34 -18.16 -3.42
CA LEU A 11 29.09 -16.71 -3.39
C LEU A 11 30.37 -15.89 -3.59
N LYS A 12 31.56 -16.46 -3.35
CA LYS A 12 32.85 -15.76 -3.52
C LYS A 12 33.09 -15.27 -4.95
N ASN A 13 32.51 -15.96 -5.93
CA ASN A 13 32.65 -15.64 -7.36
C ASN A 13 31.36 -15.03 -7.93
N ALA A 14 30.36 -14.76 -7.09
CA ALA A 14 29.09 -14.22 -7.54
C ALA A 14 29.20 -12.72 -7.82
N SER A 15 28.49 -12.25 -8.83
CA SER A 15 28.36 -10.83 -9.14
C SER A 15 27.28 -10.21 -8.24
N LEU A 16 27.60 -9.12 -7.55
CA LEU A 16 26.61 -8.36 -6.78
C LEU A 16 25.77 -7.51 -7.75
N LEU A 17 24.46 -7.76 -7.77
CA LEU A 17 23.50 -7.01 -8.59
C LEU A 17 22.86 -5.83 -7.85
N SER A 18 22.68 -5.95 -6.53
CA SER A 18 22.16 -4.85 -5.70
C SER A 18 23.23 -3.84 -5.33
N THR A 19 22.80 -2.65 -4.90
CA THR A 19 23.69 -1.72 -4.20
C THR A 19 24.31 -2.38 -2.96
N LYS A 20 25.58 -2.05 -2.69
CA LYS A 20 26.32 -2.52 -1.51
C LYS A 20 25.70 -2.07 -0.17
N TYR A 21 24.80 -1.08 -0.23
CA TYR A 21 24.15 -0.50 0.93
C TYR A 21 22.79 -1.14 1.28
N ALA A 22 22.26 -2.03 0.42
CA ALA A 22 21.01 -2.72 0.67
C ALA A 22 21.11 -3.60 1.92
N ASP A 23 20.02 -3.72 2.68
CA ASP A 23 20.00 -4.61 3.86
C ASP A 23 20.07 -6.08 3.42
N ASN A 24 19.43 -6.42 2.30
CA ASN A 24 19.57 -7.69 1.62
C ASN A 24 20.40 -7.50 0.34
N GLN A 25 21.49 -8.23 0.22
CA GLN A 25 22.35 -8.22 -0.96
C GLN A 25 21.89 -9.25 -1.98
N PHE A 26 21.67 -8.82 -3.21
CA PHE A 26 21.23 -9.66 -4.32
C PHE A 26 22.40 -10.02 -5.24
N PHE A 27 22.70 -11.31 -5.35
CA PHE A 27 23.82 -11.84 -6.11
C PHE A 27 23.37 -12.68 -7.30
N GLN A 28 24.10 -12.58 -8.40
CA GLN A 28 24.07 -13.51 -9.52
C GLN A 28 25.26 -14.46 -9.42
N VAL A 29 24.97 -15.74 -9.19
CA VAL A 29 25.97 -16.79 -8.98
C VAL A 29 26.32 -17.48 -10.30
N SER A 30 25.35 -17.61 -11.20
CA SER A 30 25.52 -18.19 -12.54
C SER A 30 24.62 -17.48 -13.56
N SER A 31 24.56 -17.97 -14.79
CA SER A 31 23.66 -17.43 -15.82
C SER A 31 22.19 -17.43 -15.42
N ILE A 32 21.75 -18.39 -14.59
CA ILE A 32 20.35 -18.52 -14.16
C ILE A 32 20.17 -18.63 -12.65
N THR A 33 21.26 -18.62 -11.88
CA THR A 33 21.24 -18.84 -10.43
C THR A 33 21.48 -17.54 -9.68
N PHE A 34 20.63 -17.27 -8.70
CA PHE A 34 20.63 -16.07 -7.89
C PHE A 34 20.60 -16.40 -6.40
N ALA A 35 21.09 -15.47 -5.59
CA ALA A 35 21.12 -15.60 -4.14
C ALA A 35 20.83 -14.27 -3.45
N ILE A 36 20.20 -14.36 -2.28
CA ILE A 36 19.91 -13.24 -1.39
C ILE A 36 20.63 -13.52 -0.08
N VAL A 37 21.45 -12.56 0.34
CA VAL A 37 22.27 -12.65 1.55
C VAL A 37 21.94 -11.47 2.44
N GLU A 38 21.77 -11.70 3.74
CA GLU A 38 21.60 -10.60 4.69
C GLU A 38 22.95 -9.89 4.88
N ARG A 39 23.01 -8.57 4.67
CA ARG A 39 24.26 -7.81 4.71
C ARG A 39 24.95 -7.86 6.08
N LYS A 40 24.16 -7.83 7.17
CA LYS A 40 24.70 -7.71 8.54
C LYS A 40 25.34 -9.00 9.03
N SER A 41 24.66 -10.13 8.82
CA SER A 41 25.11 -11.45 9.26
C SER A 41 26.00 -12.15 8.21
N GLY A 42 25.79 -11.84 6.92
CA GLY A 42 26.38 -12.59 5.81
C GLY A 42 25.67 -13.92 5.54
N ASP A 43 24.53 -14.17 6.18
CA ASP A 43 23.80 -15.43 6.05
C ASP A 43 23.04 -15.50 4.73
N LEU A 44 23.07 -16.68 4.10
CA LEU A 44 22.26 -16.96 2.92
C LEU A 44 20.79 -17.07 3.33
N LEU A 45 19.98 -16.09 2.93
CA LEU A 45 18.54 -16.08 3.18
C LEU A 45 17.80 -16.98 2.20
N PHE A 46 18.16 -16.88 0.92
CA PHE A 46 17.44 -17.58 -0.14
C PHE A 46 18.31 -17.73 -1.39
N ALA A 47 18.26 -18.90 -2.04
CA ALA A 47 18.89 -19.12 -3.33
C ALA A 47 17.92 -19.80 -4.28
N PHE A 48 17.96 -19.40 -5.55
CA PHE A 48 17.01 -19.90 -6.54
C PHE A 48 17.58 -19.86 -7.96
N ALA A 49 16.98 -20.67 -8.83
CA ALA A 49 17.14 -20.58 -10.26
C ALA A 49 15.93 -19.89 -10.90
N SER A 50 16.19 -18.94 -11.81
CA SER A 50 15.17 -18.24 -12.58
C SER A 50 15.63 -17.96 -14.01
N SER A 51 14.93 -18.54 -14.97
CA SER A 51 15.18 -18.30 -16.39
C SER A 51 14.60 -16.97 -16.84
N ALA A 52 13.42 -16.60 -16.32
CA ALA A 52 12.75 -15.36 -16.64
C ALA A 52 13.55 -14.14 -16.18
N LEU A 53 14.10 -14.18 -14.96
CA LEU A 53 14.93 -13.09 -14.44
C LEU A 53 16.26 -12.98 -15.18
N ALA A 54 16.91 -14.10 -15.50
CA ALA A 54 18.13 -14.11 -16.29
C ALA A 54 17.94 -13.47 -17.67
N ARG A 55 16.85 -13.83 -18.36
CA ARG A 55 16.49 -13.22 -19.65
C ARG A 55 16.24 -11.72 -19.50
N TYR A 56 15.48 -11.30 -18.48
CA TYR A 56 15.20 -9.89 -18.24
C TYR A 56 16.49 -9.08 -18.00
N ILE A 57 17.44 -9.62 -17.22
CA ILE A 57 18.74 -8.98 -16.98
C ILE A 57 19.55 -8.88 -18.27
N ALA A 58 19.59 -9.94 -19.08
CA ALA A 58 20.32 -9.92 -20.35
C ALA A 58 19.71 -8.96 -21.39
N GLU A 59 18.40 -8.73 -21.35
CA GLU A 59 17.70 -7.80 -22.25
C GLU A 59 17.82 -6.32 -21.82
N ASN A 60 18.22 -6.06 -20.56
CA ASN A 60 18.31 -4.72 -19.99
C ASN A 60 19.73 -4.49 -19.47
N ASP A 61 20.62 -3.97 -20.32
CA ASP A 61 22.07 -3.84 -20.10
C ASP A 61 22.51 -2.98 -18.87
N SER A 62 21.59 -2.46 -18.05
CA SER A 62 21.91 -1.62 -16.89
C SER A 62 20.84 -1.63 -15.80
N ILE A 63 20.51 -2.81 -15.27
CA ILE A 63 19.63 -2.89 -14.11
C ILE A 63 20.40 -2.49 -12.84
N GLU A 64 20.08 -1.32 -12.32
CA GLU A 64 20.54 -0.88 -10.99
C GLU A 64 19.52 -1.29 -9.92
N VAL A 65 19.80 -2.37 -9.18
CA VAL A 65 18.96 -2.86 -8.09
C VAL A 65 19.27 -2.09 -6.81
N LEU A 66 18.25 -1.44 -6.23
CA LEU A 66 18.34 -0.73 -4.95
C LEU A 66 18.13 -1.66 -3.76
N ASP A 67 17.16 -2.56 -3.84
CA ASP A 67 16.81 -3.43 -2.73
C ASP A 67 16.09 -4.69 -3.21
N VAL A 68 16.05 -5.70 -2.34
CA VAL A 68 15.35 -6.95 -2.60
C VAL A 68 14.56 -7.39 -1.37
N PHE A 69 13.28 -7.72 -1.59
CA PHE A 69 12.37 -8.19 -0.56
C PHE A 69 11.84 -9.55 -0.94
N PHE A 70 11.87 -10.47 0.01
CA PHE A 70 11.30 -11.80 -0.15
C PHE A 70 10.09 -11.94 0.77
N ILE A 71 8.92 -12.11 0.18
CA ILE A 71 7.66 -12.27 0.91
C ILE A 71 7.21 -13.73 0.81
N ARG A 72 6.94 -14.33 1.96
CA ARG A 72 6.30 -15.64 2.05
C ARG A 72 4.85 -15.42 2.46
N ASN A 73 3.93 -15.58 1.52
CA ASN A 73 2.51 -15.52 1.81
C ASN A 73 2.08 -16.86 2.40
N GLU A 74 1.88 -16.90 3.72
CA GLU A 74 1.18 -17.99 4.38
C GLU A 74 -0.32 -17.81 4.14
N ALA A 75 -0.96 -18.76 3.46
CA ALA A 75 -2.38 -18.69 3.19
C ALA A 75 -3.16 -18.77 4.52
N MET A 76 -3.66 -17.64 5.02
CA MET A 76 -4.51 -17.59 6.21
C MET A 76 -5.92 -18.16 5.97
N ILE A 77 -6.33 -18.35 4.71
CA ILE A 77 -7.66 -18.84 4.35
C ILE A 77 -7.52 -19.90 3.24
N SER A 78 -8.18 -21.04 3.46
CA SER A 78 -8.07 -22.36 2.82
C SER A 78 -8.34 -22.48 1.31
N SER A 79 -8.16 -21.44 0.50
CA SER A 79 -8.50 -21.49 -0.94
C SER A 79 -7.30 -21.48 -1.89
N LEU A 80 -6.07 -21.22 -1.42
CA LEU A 80 -4.86 -21.34 -2.23
C LEU A 80 -4.01 -22.51 -1.70
N PRO A 81 -3.72 -23.53 -2.52
CA PRO A 81 -3.22 -24.80 -2.02
C PRO A 81 -1.76 -24.79 -1.54
N TRP A 82 -1.01 -23.68 -1.69
CA TRP A 82 0.42 -23.64 -1.35
C TRP A 82 0.87 -22.25 -0.91
N PRO A 83 1.84 -22.14 0.02
CA PRO A 83 2.45 -20.85 0.36
C PRO A 83 3.12 -20.25 -0.87
N GLU A 84 2.69 -19.05 -1.26
CA GLU A 84 3.25 -18.37 -2.42
C GLU A 84 4.46 -17.54 -1.98
N LYS A 85 5.62 -17.83 -2.56
CA LYS A 85 6.85 -17.05 -2.39
C LYS A 85 6.90 -16.01 -3.51
N THR A 86 7.01 -14.75 -3.12
CA THR A 86 7.13 -13.64 -4.08
C THR A 86 8.39 -12.85 -3.77
N LEU A 87 9.21 -12.67 -4.79
CA LEU A 87 10.42 -11.86 -4.75
C LEU A 87 10.13 -10.50 -5.39
N TYR A 88 10.42 -9.42 -4.67
CA TYR A 88 10.35 -8.06 -5.15
C TYR A 88 11.77 -7.50 -5.27
N ILE A 89 12.14 -7.05 -6.46
CA ILE A 89 13.43 -6.43 -6.73
C ILE A 89 13.16 -4.97 -7.07
N GLN A 90 13.53 -4.07 -6.15
CA GLN A 90 13.34 -2.64 -6.31
C GLN A 90 14.48 -2.06 -7.15
N LEU A 91 14.15 -1.40 -8.25
CA LEU A 91 15.12 -0.73 -9.12
C LEU A 91 15.29 0.74 -8.74
N LYS A 92 16.42 1.33 -9.13
CA LYS A 92 16.69 2.77 -8.96
C LYS A 92 15.71 3.68 -9.68
N THR A 93 15.11 3.19 -10.76
CA THR A 93 14.05 3.86 -11.51
C THR A 93 12.71 3.92 -10.76
N GLN A 94 12.65 3.43 -9.53
CA GLN A 94 11.45 3.23 -8.72
C GLN A 94 10.49 2.15 -9.27
N ARG A 95 10.83 1.49 -10.37
CA ARG A 95 10.15 0.27 -10.83
C ARG A 95 10.46 -0.90 -9.91
N ALA A 96 9.51 -1.82 -9.78
CA ALA A 96 9.72 -3.08 -9.09
C ALA A 96 9.61 -4.25 -10.08
N ILE A 97 10.54 -5.19 -10.02
CA ILE A 97 10.40 -6.49 -10.68
C ILE A 97 9.82 -7.44 -9.66
N VAL A 98 8.75 -8.13 -10.02
CA VAL A 98 8.09 -9.11 -9.17
C VAL A 98 8.26 -10.49 -9.81
N LEU A 99 8.85 -11.42 -9.07
CA LEU A 99 9.05 -12.80 -9.50
C LEU A 99 8.33 -13.74 -8.53
N ASN A 100 7.43 -14.58 -9.05
CA ASN A 100 6.70 -15.54 -8.22
C ASN A 100 7.34 -16.94 -8.22
N THR A 101 6.78 -17.85 -7.43
CA THR A 101 7.19 -19.27 -7.34
C THR A 101 7.22 -19.97 -8.70
N TYR A 102 6.35 -19.59 -9.63
CA TYR A 102 6.22 -20.21 -10.95
C TYR A 102 7.19 -19.66 -12.02
N ASP A 103 8.13 -18.77 -11.64
CA ASP A 103 9.05 -18.10 -12.56
C ASP A 103 8.38 -17.09 -13.49
N HIS A 104 7.18 -16.63 -13.15
CA HIS A 104 6.56 -15.52 -13.85
C HIS A 104 7.14 -14.21 -13.33
N LEU A 105 7.66 -13.41 -14.27
CA LEU A 105 8.24 -12.11 -14.01
C LEU A 105 7.27 -11.02 -14.48
N TYR A 106 6.99 -10.10 -13.57
CA TYR A 106 6.20 -8.91 -13.82
C TYR A 106 7.06 -7.68 -13.57
N VAL A 107 6.87 -6.63 -14.38
CA VAL A 107 7.49 -5.32 -14.13
C VAL A 107 6.38 -4.38 -13.72
N GLN A 108 6.45 -3.91 -12.49
CA GLN A 108 5.52 -2.94 -11.93
C GLN A 108 6.14 -1.54 -12.04
N ASP A 109 5.46 -0.66 -12.75
CA ASP A 109 5.79 0.76 -12.72
C ASP A 109 5.53 1.34 -11.33
N PRO A 110 6.33 2.33 -10.88
CA PRO A 110 6.01 3.06 -9.66
C PRO A 110 4.58 3.55 -9.76
N TYR A 111 3.82 3.38 -8.68
CA TYR A 111 2.46 3.90 -8.63
C TYR A 111 2.53 5.43 -8.74
N LYS A 112 2.39 5.92 -9.96
CA LYS A 112 2.11 7.32 -10.23
C LYS A 112 0.62 7.45 -10.02
N SER A 113 0.23 8.03 -8.88
CA SER A 113 -1.15 8.50 -8.72
C SER A 113 -1.46 9.36 -9.95
N LEU A 114 -2.26 8.83 -10.86
CA LEU A 114 -2.68 9.53 -12.08
C LEU A 114 -3.64 10.68 -11.76
N ASN A 115 -4.03 10.87 -10.49
CA ASN A 115 -4.96 11.87 -10.06
C ASN A 115 -4.36 12.73 -8.94
N ARG A 116 -3.76 13.87 -9.30
CA ARG A 116 -3.63 15.04 -8.41
C ARG A 116 -4.98 15.66 -8.02
N THR A 117 -6.09 15.07 -8.44
CA THR A 117 -7.48 15.50 -8.15
C THR A 117 -8.19 14.64 -7.11
N GLN A 118 -7.59 13.54 -6.62
CA GLN A 118 -8.14 12.83 -5.47
C GLN A 118 -7.47 13.37 -4.22
N SER A 119 -8.14 14.34 -3.59
CA SER A 119 -7.88 14.77 -2.21
C SER A 119 -7.70 13.51 -1.35
N PRO A 120 -6.53 13.29 -0.71
CA PRO A 120 -6.30 12.12 0.12
C PRO A 120 -7.43 11.97 1.14
N LEU A 121 -8.02 10.78 1.21
CA LEU A 121 -8.96 10.47 2.28
C LEU A 121 -8.17 10.29 3.58
N ILE A 122 -8.41 11.17 4.54
CA ILE A 122 -7.70 11.24 5.81
C ILE A 122 -8.47 10.45 6.87
N SER A 123 -7.77 9.56 7.57
CA SER A 123 -8.33 8.92 8.76
C SER A 123 -8.16 9.84 9.98
N PRO A 124 -9.23 10.07 10.78
CA PRO A 124 -9.12 10.84 12.02
C PRO A 124 -8.07 10.32 12.99
N HIS A 125 -7.89 8.99 13.08
CA HIS A 125 -6.88 8.40 13.96
C HIS A 125 -5.45 8.76 13.53
N LYS A 126 -5.20 8.88 12.23
CA LYS A 126 -3.87 9.24 11.70
C LYS A 126 -3.60 10.74 11.83
N MET A 127 -4.63 11.56 11.64
CA MET A 127 -4.49 13.02 11.63
C MET A 127 -4.26 13.58 13.03
N TRP A 128 -5.08 13.19 14.00
CA TRP A 128 -5.08 13.80 15.34
C TRP A 128 -4.73 12.82 16.47
N GLY A 129 -4.17 11.65 16.14
CA GLY A 129 -3.67 10.69 17.12
C GLY A 129 -4.74 10.05 17.99
N ALA A 130 -5.96 9.88 17.47
CA ALA A 130 -7.05 9.23 18.21
C ALA A 130 -6.65 7.80 18.60
N THR A 131 -6.95 7.41 19.83
CA THR A 131 -6.88 6.00 20.22
C THR A 131 -7.87 5.23 19.34
N PRO A 132 -7.47 4.12 18.68
CA PRO A 132 -8.34 3.38 17.78
C PRO A 132 -9.53 2.81 18.56
N PHE A 133 -10.66 3.52 18.53
CA PHE A 133 -11.90 3.11 19.16
C PHE A 133 -13.07 3.30 18.21
N ARG A 134 -13.59 2.15 17.75
CA ARG A 134 -14.85 1.86 17.04
C ARG A 134 -15.14 2.69 15.78
N HIS A 135 -15.42 3.98 15.91
CA HIS A 135 -15.99 4.77 14.83
C HIS A 135 -14.97 5.57 14.02
N PHE A 136 -13.90 6.07 14.65
CA PHE A 136 -12.85 6.78 13.92
C PHE A 136 -12.16 5.91 12.86
N ASP A 137 -12.12 4.58 13.06
CA ASP A 137 -11.56 3.63 12.08
C ASP A 137 -12.49 3.36 10.90
N MET A 138 -13.78 3.68 11.05
CA MET A 138 -14.76 3.57 9.98
C MET A 138 -14.91 4.87 9.20
N MET A 139 -14.25 5.96 9.62
CA MET A 139 -14.37 7.28 9.01
C MET A 139 -13.19 7.58 8.11
N LEU A 140 -13.49 8.09 6.93
CA LEU A 140 -12.55 8.70 6.00
C LEU A 140 -13.02 10.12 5.72
N LEU A 141 -12.19 11.12 5.99
CA LEU A 141 -12.52 12.53 5.81
C LEU A 141 -11.86 13.05 4.52
N THR A 142 -12.52 13.93 3.78
CA THR A 142 -11.85 14.70 2.71
C THR A 142 -11.01 15.84 3.30
N ASP A 143 -10.02 16.34 2.57
CA ASP A 143 -9.17 17.44 3.04
C ASP A 143 -9.99 18.67 3.43
N ARG A 144 -11.00 19.02 2.62
CA ARG A 144 -11.87 20.18 2.88
C ARG A 144 -12.61 20.05 4.21
N LEU A 145 -13.06 18.84 4.53
CA LEU A 145 -13.72 18.58 5.82
C LEU A 145 -12.71 18.66 6.97
N VAL A 146 -11.48 18.16 6.78
CA VAL A 146 -10.39 18.30 7.75
C VAL A 146 -10.05 19.76 8.01
N GLU A 147 -9.85 20.57 6.98
CA GLU A 147 -9.60 22.00 7.08
C GLU A 147 -10.73 22.73 7.83
N THR A 148 -11.98 22.35 7.54
CA THR A 148 -13.15 22.91 8.23
C THR A 148 -13.16 22.54 9.70
N ILE A 149 -12.89 21.28 10.03
CA ILE A 149 -12.77 20.80 11.42
C ILE A 149 -11.69 21.57 12.16
N GLU A 150 -10.50 21.74 11.55
CA GLU A 150 -9.39 22.48 12.15
C GLU A 150 -9.76 23.96 12.37
N SER A 151 -10.53 24.56 11.46
CA SER A 151 -10.97 25.95 11.59
C SER A 151 -12.02 26.18 12.68
N LEU A 152 -12.87 25.17 12.93
CA LEU A 152 -13.96 25.24 13.91
C LEU A 152 -13.56 24.77 15.30
N SER A 153 -12.53 23.93 15.40
CA SER A 153 -12.06 23.41 16.68
C SER A 153 -11.09 24.37 17.36
N ASP A 154 -11.33 24.68 18.63
CA ASP A 154 -10.30 25.25 19.50
C ASP A 154 -9.20 24.22 19.78
N GLU A 155 -8.02 24.69 20.22
CA GLU A 155 -6.81 23.88 20.41
C GLU A 155 -7.08 22.52 21.10
N GLY A 156 -6.99 21.43 20.31
CA GLY A 156 -7.08 20.04 20.77
C GLY A 156 -8.47 19.40 20.74
N GLN A 157 -9.51 20.09 20.26
CA GLN A 157 -10.89 19.56 20.24
C GLN A 157 -11.32 18.91 18.91
N GLN A 158 -10.40 18.69 17.96
CA GLN A 158 -10.71 18.13 16.64
C GLN A 158 -11.45 16.78 16.74
N LEU A 159 -10.96 15.89 17.61
CA LEU A 159 -11.57 14.57 17.80
C LEU A 159 -12.97 14.63 18.41
N HIS A 160 -13.27 15.67 19.20
CA HIS A 160 -14.61 15.89 19.73
C HIS A 160 -15.58 16.27 18.60
N LEU A 161 -15.17 17.18 17.72
CA LEU A 161 -15.98 17.56 16.57
C LEU A 161 -16.21 16.38 15.62
N VAL A 162 -15.18 15.57 15.33
CA VAL A 162 -15.33 14.34 14.55
C VAL A 162 -16.29 13.35 15.20
N HIS A 163 -16.26 13.24 16.54
CA HIS A 163 -17.20 12.40 17.27
C HIS A 163 -18.65 12.87 17.08
N ILE A 164 -18.88 14.17 17.12
CA ILE A 164 -20.22 14.76 16.91
C ILE A 164 -20.72 14.44 15.49
N LEU A 165 -19.90 14.63 14.46
CA LEU A 165 -20.27 14.28 13.07
C LEU A 165 -20.68 12.82 12.94
N TRP A 166 -20.00 11.92 13.66
CA TRP A 166 -20.38 10.51 13.69
C TRP A 166 -21.73 10.26 14.38
N GLN A 167 -22.05 10.98 15.47
CA GLN A 167 -23.35 10.86 16.12
C GLN A 167 -24.47 11.37 15.22
N ASP A 168 -24.27 12.53 14.57
CA ASP A 168 -25.22 13.09 13.61
C ASP A 168 -25.49 12.11 12.46
N PHE A 169 -24.44 11.48 11.94
CA PHE A 169 -24.55 10.41 10.96
C PHE A 169 -25.37 9.22 11.47
N ARG A 170 -25.11 8.76 12.70
CA ARG A 170 -25.86 7.64 13.28
C ARG A 170 -27.32 7.95 13.55
N LEU A 171 -27.65 9.20 13.86
CA LEU A 171 -29.03 9.65 14.06
C LEU A 171 -29.76 9.76 12.72
N ALA A 172 -29.06 10.18 11.66
CA ALA A 172 -29.63 10.34 10.32
C ALA A 172 -29.85 9.00 9.58
N VAL A 173 -29.12 7.95 9.94
CA VAL A 173 -29.25 6.63 9.30
C VAL A 173 -30.16 5.71 10.11
N GLU A 174 -31.40 5.51 9.65
CA GLU A 174 -32.22 4.39 10.10
C GLU A 174 -31.71 3.07 9.49
N PRO A 175 -31.60 1.97 10.27
CA PRO A 175 -31.22 0.68 9.71
C PRO A 175 -32.31 0.11 8.77
N PRO A 176 -31.94 -0.64 7.70
CA PRO A 176 -30.63 -1.23 7.47
C PRO A 176 -29.99 -0.81 6.13
N LEU A 177 -28.71 -0.45 6.17
CA LEU A 177 -27.79 -0.31 5.04
C LEU A 177 -28.00 0.94 4.18
N LEU A 178 -27.23 1.96 4.53
CA LEU A 178 -26.91 3.06 3.63
C LEU A 178 -26.23 2.49 2.36
N THR A 179 -26.90 2.57 1.21
CA THR A 179 -26.34 2.18 -0.10
C THR A 179 -25.86 3.38 -0.91
N GLU A 180 -26.34 4.58 -0.58
CA GLU A 180 -26.11 5.80 -1.35
C GLU A 180 -25.52 6.91 -0.48
N ARG A 181 -25.05 7.98 -1.14
CA ARG A 181 -24.59 9.18 -0.44
C ARG A 181 -25.79 9.87 0.20
N ILE A 182 -25.69 10.22 1.47
CA ILE A 182 -26.68 11.07 2.16
C ILE A 182 -26.06 12.40 2.56
N VAL A 183 -26.88 13.43 2.64
CA VAL A 183 -26.52 14.74 3.20
C VAL A 183 -27.12 14.83 4.60
N ILE A 184 -26.32 15.29 5.55
CA ILE A 184 -26.65 15.40 6.96
C ILE A 184 -26.44 16.85 7.37
N THR A 185 -27.52 17.48 7.80
CA THR A 185 -27.48 18.79 8.43
C THR A 185 -27.17 18.59 9.91
N GLY A 186 -25.88 18.62 10.25
CA GLY A 186 -25.38 18.45 11.61
C GLY A 186 -25.45 19.73 12.44
N GLU A 187 -25.08 19.63 13.72
CA GLU A 187 -25.11 20.76 14.65
C GLU A 187 -24.13 21.88 14.24
N PHE A 188 -22.95 21.52 13.75
CA PHE A 188 -21.85 22.45 13.45
C PHE A 188 -21.67 22.73 11.95
N MET A 189 -22.08 21.79 11.10
CA MET A 189 -21.92 21.89 9.65
C MET A 189 -22.85 20.94 8.91
N GLU A 190 -23.07 21.24 7.64
CA GLU A 190 -23.67 20.30 6.70
C GLU A 190 -22.57 19.47 6.01
N PHE A 191 -22.72 18.16 6.03
CA PHE A 191 -21.76 17.23 5.44
C PHE A 191 -22.49 16.09 4.75
N SER A 192 -21.79 15.41 3.83
CA SER A 192 -22.29 14.23 3.15
C SER A 192 -21.53 13.00 3.59
N VAL A 193 -22.22 11.87 3.65
CA VAL A 193 -21.61 10.57 3.96
C VAL A 193 -21.89 9.59 2.84
N LYS A 194 -20.84 9.00 2.29
CA LYS A 194 -20.93 7.95 1.25
C LYS A 194 -20.36 6.63 1.79
N PRO A 195 -21.10 5.51 1.69
CA PRO A 195 -20.59 4.21 2.07
C PRO A 195 -19.48 3.75 1.11
N LEU A 196 -18.39 3.21 1.66
CA LEU A 196 -17.27 2.60 0.93
C LEU A 196 -16.96 1.24 1.58
N ARG A 197 -17.70 0.20 1.16
CA ARG A 197 -17.66 -1.14 1.76
C ARG A 197 -17.97 -1.13 3.26
N PHE A 198 -16.94 -1.22 4.11
CA PHE A 198 -17.03 -1.19 5.58
C PHE A 198 -16.63 0.17 6.18
N LEU A 199 -16.29 1.14 5.34
CA LEU A 199 -15.92 2.50 5.71
C LEU A 199 -16.98 3.50 5.23
N PHE A 200 -16.93 4.70 5.77
CA PHE A 200 -17.79 5.82 5.45
C PHE A 200 -16.93 7.04 5.13
N VAL A 201 -17.13 7.58 3.93
CA VAL A 201 -16.45 8.80 3.48
C VAL A 201 -17.31 10.00 3.85
N PHE A 202 -16.80 10.84 4.73
CA PHE A 202 -17.38 12.11 5.13
C PHE A 202 -16.75 13.23 4.30
N ASP A 203 -17.60 14.07 3.72
CA ASP A 203 -17.18 15.18 2.87
C ASP A 203 -18.03 16.42 3.15
N LEU A 204 -17.44 17.59 3.07
CA LEU A 204 -18.17 18.85 3.26
C LEU A 204 -19.14 19.08 2.10
N VAL A 205 -20.39 19.45 2.39
CA VAL A 205 -21.33 19.82 1.33
C VAL A 205 -20.98 21.22 0.82
N THR A 206 -20.57 21.31 -0.43
CA THR A 206 -20.52 22.59 -1.13
C THR A 206 -21.91 22.89 -1.67
N SER A 207 -22.46 24.06 -1.36
CA SER A 207 -23.73 24.51 -1.95
C SER A 207 -23.62 24.45 -3.48
N THR A 208 -24.30 23.47 -4.08
CA THR A 208 -24.75 23.34 -5.47
C THR A 208 -23.88 24.01 -6.55
N ASP A 209 -23.07 23.21 -7.25
CA ASP A 209 -22.95 23.25 -8.74
C ASP A 209 -21.97 22.22 -9.37
N ASP A 210 -21.20 21.44 -8.61
CA ASP A 210 -20.16 20.56 -9.21
C ASP A 210 -20.59 19.11 -9.53
N ASP A 211 -21.82 18.69 -9.22
CA ASP A 211 -22.28 17.31 -9.46
C ASP A 211 -22.54 16.97 -10.94
N GLN A 212 -22.34 17.90 -11.88
CA GLN A 212 -22.41 17.60 -13.32
C GLN A 212 -21.07 17.17 -13.95
N ARG A 213 -19.93 17.15 -13.22
CA ARG A 213 -18.62 16.91 -13.85
C ARG A 213 -18.04 15.50 -13.73
N ASN A 214 -18.60 14.60 -12.92
CA ASN A 214 -18.03 13.27 -12.70
C ASN A 214 -19.00 12.13 -13.06
N SER A 215 -19.57 12.19 -14.27
CA SER A 215 -20.26 11.06 -14.89
C SER A 215 -19.60 10.68 -16.21
N TYR A 216 -18.33 10.20 -16.17
CA TYR A 216 -17.72 9.34 -17.20
C TYR A 216 -16.59 8.51 -16.58
#